data_AF-A0A960YZV1-F1
#
_entry.id   AF-A0A960YZV1-F1
#
_cell.length_a   1.000
_cell.length_b   1.000
_cell.length_c   1.000
_cell.angle_alpha   90.00
_cell.angle_beta   90.00
_cell.angle_gamma   90.00
#
_symmetry.space_group_name_H-M   'P 1'
#
loop_
_entity.id
_entity.type
_entity.pdbx_description
1 polymer ?
#
loop_
_entity_poly.entity_id
_entity_poly.type
_entity_poly.pdbx_seq_one_letter_code
_entity_poly.pdbx_strand_id
1 'polypeptide(L)'
;MLYESDYDLYRTWWKRARPTTQGYQKCYQAKTPTGDLLQIEHNFHEGLVKIQIEPSSEKGSCFTATIKKGTIIRERDVHNGTSLSLKKKIHPFRIIFSCLPDEDILDAIGGKYEIIKIPLFRKQKESSELPEVSPIKKESFWKKVIQKRKDSTSSGWRKLKERIGDDLKDAVFGFSLCTAIYFHFFDFVIVGWSLAIAGFLFGGIDWLLRKRDPLLTKVLIFFGTGSYFFYTGYTRF
;
A
#
# COMPACT_ATOMS: atom_id res chain seq x y z
N MET A 1 -25.91 9.60 -19.62
CA MET A 1 -24.65 10.29 -19.92
C MET A 1 -24.66 11.51 -19.02
N LEU A 2 -23.76 11.61 -18.04
CA LEU A 2 -23.70 12.77 -17.13
C LEU A 2 -22.84 13.83 -17.80
N TYR A 3 -23.30 15.07 -17.79
CA TYR A 3 -22.57 16.18 -18.39
C TYR A 3 -21.49 16.67 -17.41
N GLU A 4 -20.40 17.25 -17.92
CA GLU A 4 -19.35 17.83 -17.06
C GLU A 4 -19.91 18.86 -16.06
N SER A 5 -20.97 19.59 -16.45
CA SER A 5 -21.71 20.51 -15.58
C SER A 5 -22.25 19.86 -14.31
N ASP A 6 -22.60 18.57 -14.36
CA ASP A 6 -23.19 17.86 -13.22
C ASP A 6 -22.14 17.55 -12.15
N TYR A 7 -20.87 17.35 -12.55
CA TYR A 7 -19.77 17.07 -11.62
C TYR A 7 -19.38 18.31 -10.81
N ASP A 8 -19.35 19.48 -11.46
CA ASP A 8 -19.12 20.76 -10.77
C ASP A 8 -20.22 21.05 -9.76
N LEU A 9 -21.48 20.76 -10.11
CA LEU A 9 -22.59 20.87 -9.19
C LEU A 9 -22.40 19.95 -7.95
N TYR A 10 -22.09 18.67 -8.15
CA TYR A 10 -21.88 17.72 -7.04
C TYR A 10 -20.72 18.12 -6.13
N ARG A 11 -19.68 18.76 -6.69
CA ARG A 11 -18.58 19.29 -5.90
C ARG A 11 -19.02 20.38 -4.94
N THR A 12 -19.89 21.30 -5.37
CA THR A 12 -20.40 22.38 -4.50
C THR A 12 -21.22 21.88 -3.32
N TRP A 13 -21.76 20.66 -3.40
CA TRP A 13 -22.52 20.06 -2.31
C TRP A 13 -21.64 19.66 -1.14
N TRP A 14 -20.37 19.33 -1.38
CA TRP A 14 -19.42 18.96 -0.33
C TRP A 14 -18.98 20.19 0.46
N LYS A 15 -19.39 20.24 1.72
CA LYS A 15 -18.98 21.25 2.70
C LYS A 15 -18.08 20.63 3.73
N ARG A 16 -17.03 21.35 4.12
CA ARG A 16 -16.15 20.92 5.21
C ARG A 16 -16.90 21.07 6.54
N ALA A 17 -16.87 20.03 7.35
CA ALA A 17 -17.50 19.99 8.67
C ALA A 17 -16.47 19.61 9.74
N ARG A 18 -16.87 19.69 11.01
CA ARG A 18 -16.07 19.14 12.11
C ARG A 18 -16.33 17.63 12.23
N PRO A 19 -15.29 16.80 12.41
CA PRO A 19 -15.47 15.38 12.65
C PRO A 19 -16.22 15.15 13.97
N THR A 20 -17.18 14.24 13.95
CA THR A 20 -17.93 13.83 15.15
C THR A 20 -17.22 12.69 15.87
N THR A 21 -16.50 11.83 15.14
CA THR A 21 -15.74 10.72 15.71
C THR A 21 -14.36 11.17 16.18
N GLN A 22 -13.97 10.82 17.41
CA GLN A 22 -12.62 11.06 17.91
C GLN A 22 -11.56 10.33 17.05
N GLY A 23 -10.41 10.98 16.86
CA GLY A 23 -9.29 10.43 16.07
C GLY A 23 -9.32 10.75 14.57
N TYR A 24 -10.43 11.30 14.06
CA TYR A 24 -10.52 11.77 12.67
C TYR A 24 -10.18 13.27 12.61
N GLN A 25 -9.45 13.70 11.58
CA GLN A 25 -9.01 15.11 11.47
C GLN A 25 -9.75 15.89 10.38
N LYS A 26 -10.23 15.21 9.33
CA LYS A 26 -11.00 15.85 8.24
C LYS A 26 -12.41 15.26 8.21
N CYS A 27 -13.41 16.11 7.96
CA CYS A 27 -14.79 15.70 7.76
C CYS A 27 -15.42 16.53 6.63
N TYR A 28 -16.17 15.87 5.76
CA TYR A 28 -16.94 16.46 4.67
C TYR A 28 -18.37 15.97 4.74
N GLN A 29 -19.31 16.88 4.51
CA GLN A 29 -20.73 16.60 4.50
C GLN A 29 -21.35 17.15 3.22
N ALA A 30 -22.19 16.35 2.57
CA ALA A 30 -23.01 16.77 1.44
C ALA A 30 -24.48 16.44 1.73
N LYS A 31 -25.36 17.34 1.29
CA LYS A 31 -26.81 17.12 1.29
C LYS A 31 -27.29 17.06 -0.14
N THR A 32 -27.92 15.96 -0.52
CA THR A 32 -28.49 15.82 -1.86
C THR A 32 -29.81 16.60 -1.97
N PRO A 33 -30.26 16.97 -3.18
CA PRO A 33 -31.57 17.59 -3.40
C PRO A 33 -32.75 16.72 -2.93
N THR A 34 -32.56 15.39 -2.93
CA THR A 34 -33.51 14.40 -2.41
C THR A 34 -33.57 14.36 -0.87
N GLY A 35 -32.68 15.10 -0.21
CA GLY A 35 -32.60 15.19 1.25
C GLY A 35 -31.72 14.14 1.91
N ASP A 36 -30.94 13.37 1.14
CA ASP A 36 -29.99 12.40 1.70
C ASP A 36 -28.79 13.12 2.31
N LEU A 37 -28.35 12.64 3.48
CA LEU A 37 -27.16 13.13 4.15
C LEU A 37 -25.99 12.19 3.84
N LEU A 38 -24.95 12.73 3.21
CA LEU A 38 -23.68 12.02 2.98
C LEU A 38 -22.61 12.65 3.86
N GLN A 39 -21.90 11.86 4.61
CA GLN A 39 -20.80 12.33 5.45
C GLN A 39 -19.59 11.40 5.28
N ILE A 40 -18.40 12.00 5.20
CA ILE A 40 -17.14 11.29 5.20
C ILE A 40 -16.23 11.89 6.25
N GLU A 41 -15.62 11.03 7.05
CA GLU A 41 -14.55 11.39 7.98
C GLU A 41 -13.27 10.67 7.58
N HIS A 42 -12.14 11.37 7.65
CA HIS A 42 -10.83 10.84 7.30
C HIS A 42 -9.83 11.02 8.44
N ASN A 43 -9.18 9.91 8.81
CA ASN A 43 -7.99 9.88 9.62
C ASN A 43 -6.76 9.69 8.73
N PHE A 44 -5.99 10.75 8.54
CA PHE A 44 -4.85 10.73 7.62
C PHE A 44 -3.67 9.88 8.12
N HIS A 45 -3.49 9.76 9.44
CA HIS A 45 -2.38 8.98 10.01
C HIS A 45 -2.56 7.49 9.78
N GLU A 46 -3.79 7.00 9.98
CA GLU A 46 -4.11 5.58 9.84
C GLU A 46 -4.56 5.20 8.43
N GLY A 47 -4.86 6.19 7.58
CA GLY A 47 -5.53 5.99 6.30
C GLY A 47 -6.92 5.40 6.46
N LEU A 48 -7.64 5.83 7.50
CA LEU A 48 -8.98 5.35 7.87
C LEU A 48 -10.04 6.31 7.35
N VAL A 49 -10.99 5.81 6.59
CA VAL A 49 -12.12 6.57 6.07
C VAL A 49 -13.41 5.99 6.62
N LYS A 50 -14.24 6.82 7.23
CA LYS A 50 -15.58 6.46 7.67
C LYS A 50 -16.58 7.16 6.78
N ILE A 51 -17.37 6.37 6.05
CA ILE A 51 -18.47 6.83 5.23
C ILE A 51 -19.75 6.63 6.03
N GLN A 52 -20.55 7.67 6.13
CA GLN A 52 -21.86 7.65 6.77
C GLN A 52 -22.91 8.16 5.76
N ILE A 53 -23.99 7.42 5.62
CA ILE A 53 -25.08 7.72 4.68
C ILE A 53 -26.39 7.62 5.43
N GLU A 54 -27.22 8.65 5.30
CA GLU A 54 -28.58 8.68 5.79
C GLU A 54 -29.51 8.93 4.61
N PRO A 55 -30.05 7.86 3.99
CA PRO A 55 -30.96 8.00 2.85
C PRO A 55 -32.32 8.55 3.33
N SER A 56 -32.81 9.58 2.65
CA SER A 56 -34.14 10.16 2.88
C SER A 56 -35.26 9.13 2.69
N SER A 57 -35.06 8.18 1.77
CA SER A 57 -36.00 7.08 1.51
C SER A 57 -36.23 6.15 2.71
N GLU A 58 -35.28 6.07 3.65
CA GLU A 58 -35.27 5.11 4.76
C GLU A 58 -35.29 5.83 6.11
N LYS A 59 -36.11 6.90 6.21
CA LYS A 59 -36.36 7.76 7.38
C LYS A 59 -35.72 7.27 8.68
N GLY A 60 -34.56 7.84 9.01
CA GLY A 60 -33.84 7.59 10.27
C GLY A 60 -32.83 6.42 10.25
N SER A 61 -32.71 5.70 9.14
CA SER A 61 -31.70 4.66 8.95
C SER A 61 -30.36 5.31 8.61
N CYS A 62 -29.37 5.07 9.46
CA CYS A 62 -28.02 5.58 9.28
C CYS A 62 -27.07 4.41 9.03
N PHE A 63 -26.40 4.42 7.88
CA PHE A 63 -25.48 3.37 7.48
C PHE A 63 -24.05 3.86 7.62
N THR A 64 -23.18 3.03 8.20
CA THR A 64 -21.76 3.37 8.37
C THR A 64 -20.85 2.29 7.79
N ALA A 65 -19.90 2.72 6.97
CA ALA A 65 -18.81 1.91 6.44
C ALA A 65 -17.46 2.48 6.89
N THR A 66 -16.62 1.66 7.49
CA THR A 66 -15.24 2.02 7.83
C THR A 66 -14.29 1.28 6.90
N ILE A 67 -13.45 2.04 6.20
CA ILE A 67 -12.46 1.56 5.25
C ILE A 67 -11.07 1.95 5.78
N LYS A 68 -10.10 1.05 5.71
CA LYS A 68 -8.69 1.34 6.01
C LYS A 68 -7.85 0.98 4.80
N LYS A 69 -7.20 1.99 4.20
CA LYS A 69 -6.28 1.83 3.06
C LYS A 69 -6.87 0.92 1.96
N GLY A 70 -8.10 1.20 1.55
CA GLY A 70 -8.81 0.43 0.51
C GLY A 70 -9.37 -0.92 0.95
N THR A 71 -9.33 -1.29 2.24
CA THR A 71 -9.96 -2.51 2.76
C THR A 71 -11.13 -2.16 3.67
N ILE A 72 -12.30 -2.76 3.43
CA ILE A 72 -13.50 -2.54 4.26
C ILE A 72 -13.30 -3.29 5.59
N ILE A 73 -13.25 -2.56 6.70
CA ILE A 73 -13.13 -3.15 8.05
C ILE A 73 -14.51 -3.49 8.59
N ARG A 74 -15.47 -2.55 8.44
CA ARG A 74 -16.78 -2.68 9.07
C ARG A 74 -17.84 -2.03 8.19
N GLU A 75 -18.93 -2.75 7.99
CA GLU A 75 -20.16 -2.24 7.40
C GLU A 75 -21.29 -2.53 8.39
N ARG A 76 -22.05 -1.52 8.77
CA ARG A 76 -23.19 -1.73 9.67
C ARG A 76 -24.29 -0.72 9.46
N ASP A 77 -25.49 -1.15 9.77
CA ASP A 77 -26.59 -0.26 10.11
C ASP A 77 -26.41 0.23 11.55
N VAL A 78 -26.44 1.56 11.75
CA VAL A 78 -26.30 2.18 13.06
C VAL A 78 -27.59 2.03 13.86
N HIS A 79 -28.75 2.03 13.20
CA HIS A 79 -30.04 1.93 13.87
C HIS A 79 -30.22 0.53 14.47
N ASN A 80 -29.99 -0.51 13.66
CA ASN A 80 -30.16 -1.90 14.09
C ASN A 80 -28.89 -2.52 14.70
N GLY A 81 -27.73 -1.86 14.57
CA GLY A 81 -26.44 -2.40 15.00
C GLY A 81 -25.95 -3.61 14.19
N THR A 82 -26.70 -4.04 13.18
CA THR A 82 -26.44 -5.25 12.39
C THR A 82 -25.34 -5.02 11.36
N SER A 83 -24.51 -6.03 11.16
CA SER A 83 -23.53 -6.05 10.06
C SER A 83 -24.27 -6.30 8.75
N LEU A 84 -24.27 -5.33 7.84
CA LEU A 84 -25.00 -5.39 6.59
C LEU A 84 -24.08 -4.93 5.46
N SER A 85 -24.10 -5.61 4.32
CA SER A 85 -23.35 -5.14 3.16
C SER A 85 -23.97 -3.87 2.59
N LEU A 86 -23.20 -2.78 2.62
CA LEU A 86 -23.68 -1.47 2.20
C LEU A 86 -23.53 -1.23 0.70
N LYS A 87 -23.00 -2.20 -0.06
CA LYS A 87 -22.74 -2.03 -1.50
C LYS A 87 -23.94 -1.48 -2.27
N LYS A 88 -25.13 -2.05 -2.08
CA LYS A 88 -26.36 -1.60 -2.77
C LYS A 88 -26.82 -0.20 -2.33
N LYS A 89 -26.51 0.21 -1.10
CA LYS A 89 -26.91 1.50 -0.52
C LYS A 89 -25.94 2.62 -0.89
N ILE A 90 -24.64 2.34 -0.98
CA ILE A 90 -23.60 3.33 -1.34
C ILE A 90 -23.53 3.53 -2.86
N HIS A 91 -23.76 2.49 -3.64
CA HIS A 91 -23.60 2.51 -5.10
C HIS A 91 -24.36 3.63 -5.83
N PRO A 92 -25.61 4.00 -5.48
CA PRO A 92 -26.30 5.13 -6.08
C PRO A 92 -25.55 6.45 -5.92
N PHE A 93 -24.84 6.63 -4.80
CA PHE A 93 -24.11 7.85 -4.47
C PHE A 93 -22.66 7.86 -4.94
N ARG A 94 -22.20 6.80 -5.65
CA ARG A 94 -20.80 6.62 -6.04
C ARG A 94 -20.22 7.83 -6.81
N ILE A 95 -21.03 8.46 -7.66
CA ILE A 95 -20.61 9.62 -8.46
C ILE A 95 -20.38 10.84 -7.57
N ILE A 96 -21.30 11.09 -6.63
CA ILE A 96 -21.19 12.22 -5.69
C ILE A 96 -19.96 12.03 -4.81
N PHE A 97 -19.72 10.80 -4.32
CA PHE A 97 -18.51 10.47 -3.58
C PHE A 97 -17.23 10.62 -4.41
N SER A 98 -17.29 10.35 -5.71
CA SER A 98 -16.15 10.55 -6.63
C SER A 98 -15.84 12.03 -6.89
N CYS A 99 -16.79 12.93 -6.60
CA CYS A 99 -16.62 14.38 -6.72
C CYS A 99 -16.11 15.04 -5.42
N LEU A 100 -15.61 14.25 -4.46
CA LEU A 100 -15.01 14.80 -3.25
C LEU A 100 -13.79 15.68 -3.58
N PRO A 101 -13.61 16.80 -2.87
CA PRO A 101 -12.51 17.72 -3.13
C PRO A 101 -11.13 17.22 -2.65
N ASP A 102 -11.07 16.14 -1.88
CA ASP A 102 -9.85 15.65 -1.23
C ASP A 102 -9.36 14.34 -1.86
N GLU A 103 -8.20 14.39 -2.52
CA GLU A 103 -7.56 13.24 -3.20
C GLU A 103 -7.13 12.16 -2.21
N ASP A 104 -6.68 12.54 -1.00
CA ASP A 104 -6.21 11.59 0.01
C ASP A 104 -7.35 10.65 0.46
N ILE A 105 -8.56 11.20 0.53
CA ILE A 105 -9.77 10.46 0.91
C ILE A 105 -10.12 9.46 -0.19
N LEU A 106 -10.09 9.90 -1.46
CA LEU A 106 -10.40 9.04 -2.60
C LEU A 106 -9.39 7.88 -2.73
N ASP A 107 -8.11 8.15 -2.48
CA ASP A 107 -7.09 7.10 -2.49
C ASP A 107 -7.27 6.13 -1.31
N ALA A 108 -7.59 6.63 -0.11
CA ALA A 108 -7.85 5.80 1.06
C ALA A 108 -9.12 4.94 0.93
N ILE A 109 -10.14 5.40 0.18
CA ILE A 109 -11.31 4.58 -0.20
C ILE A 109 -10.89 3.47 -1.18
N GLY A 110 -9.89 3.72 -2.02
CA GLY A 110 -9.23 2.69 -2.80
C GLY A 110 -10.09 2.06 -3.91
N GLY A 111 -11.12 2.77 -4.39
CA GLY A 111 -12.01 2.25 -5.44
C GLY A 111 -13.15 1.36 -4.93
N LYS A 112 -13.36 1.31 -3.61
CA LYS A 112 -14.48 0.57 -3.02
C LYS A 112 -15.81 1.24 -3.37
N TYR A 113 -16.85 0.43 -3.47
CA TYR A 113 -18.19 0.85 -3.92
C TYR A 113 -18.23 1.47 -5.32
N GLU A 114 -17.22 1.22 -6.16
CA GLU A 114 -17.09 1.80 -7.50
C GLU A 114 -16.96 3.33 -7.49
N ILE A 115 -16.43 3.88 -6.38
CA ILE A 115 -16.02 5.28 -6.26
C ILE A 115 -14.70 5.46 -7.02
N ILE A 116 -14.62 6.47 -7.87
CA ILE A 116 -13.45 6.73 -8.72
C ILE A 116 -12.36 7.38 -7.88
N LYS A 117 -11.12 6.89 -8.01
CA LYS A 117 -9.95 7.37 -7.25
C LYS A 117 -9.45 8.74 -7.70
N ILE A 118 -9.55 9.01 -8.99
CA ILE A 118 -9.09 10.26 -9.60
C ILE A 118 -10.25 11.24 -9.47
N PRO A 119 -10.05 12.42 -8.86
CA PRO A 119 -11.11 13.42 -8.80
C PRO A 119 -11.51 13.79 -10.23
N LEU A 120 -12.79 13.67 -10.55
CA LEU A 120 -13.35 13.89 -11.89
C LEU A 120 -13.11 15.32 -12.43
N PHE A 121 -12.59 16.23 -11.61
CA PHE A 121 -12.32 17.63 -11.93
C PHE A 121 -10.91 17.88 -12.51
N ARG A 122 -9.96 16.95 -12.36
CA ARG A 122 -8.60 17.19 -12.85
C ARG A 122 -8.56 16.87 -14.34
N LYS A 123 -8.68 17.91 -15.19
CA LYS A 123 -8.21 17.89 -16.57
C LYS A 123 -6.91 17.08 -16.59
N GLN A 124 -6.90 16.00 -17.36
CA GLN A 124 -5.71 15.26 -17.71
C GLN A 124 -4.76 16.27 -18.35
N LYS A 125 -3.83 16.80 -17.55
CA LYS A 125 -2.76 17.66 -18.05
C LYS A 125 -2.04 16.81 -19.08
N GLU A 126 -2.02 17.29 -20.33
CA GLU A 126 -1.35 16.69 -21.47
C GLU A 126 -0.05 16.01 -21.03
N SER A 127 -0.09 14.69 -20.96
CA SER A 127 1.08 13.85 -21.12
C SER A 127 0.83 13.16 -22.44
N SER A 128 1.48 13.70 -23.46
CA SER A 128 1.73 13.07 -24.74
C SER A 128 2.16 11.62 -24.51
N GLU A 129 1.26 10.70 -24.87
CA GLU A 129 1.36 9.25 -25.07
C GLU A 129 0.07 8.62 -24.53
N LEU A 130 -1.02 8.83 -25.27
CA LEU A 130 -2.23 8.03 -25.13
C LEU A 130 -1.89 6.60 -25.58
N PRO A 131 -1.96 5.57 -24.72
CA PRO A 131 -2.07 4.21 -25.23
C PRO A 131 -3.43 4.11 -25.93
N GLU A 132 -3.41 3.70 -27.20
CA GLU A 132 -4.60 3.40 -27.99
C GLU A 132 -5.66 2.69 -27.15
N VAL A 133 -6.81 3.36 -26.97
CA VAL A 133 -7.98 2.76 -26.34
C VAL A 133 -8.54 1.74 -27.32
N SER A 134 -8.01 0.52 -27.26
CA SER A 134 -8.57 -0.63 -27.97
C SER A 134 -10.02 -0.85 -27.53
N PRO A 135 -10.95 -1.16 -28.45
CA PRO A 135 -12.35 -1.36 -28.12
C PRO A 135 -12.50 -2.50 -27.11
N ILE A 136 -13.36 -2.28 -26.11
CA ILE A 136 -13.64 -3.21 -25.00
C ILE A 136 -14.23 -4.51 -25.57
N LYS A 137 -13.35 -5.42 -26.00
CA LYS A 137 -13.67 -6.84 -26.12
C LYS A 137 -13.80 -7.38 -24.71
N LYS A 138 -14.91 -8.07 -24.41
CA LYS A 138 -15.13 -8.81 -23.17
C LYS A 138 -14.04 -9.89 -23.02
N GLU A 139 -12.87 -9.49 -22.54
CA GLU A 139 -11.81 -10.43 -22.22
C GLU A 139 -12.12 -11.10 -20.89
N SER A 140 -12.05 -12.43 -20.92
CA SER A 140 -12.28 -13.33 -19.81
C SER A 140 -11.44 -12.89 -18.60
N PHE A 141 -12.10 -12.81 -17.44
CA PHE A 141 -11.54 -12.43 -16.13
C PHE A 141 -10.19 -13.11 -15.84
N TRP A 142 -10.01 -14.33 -16.36
CA TRP A 142 -8.78 -15.13 -16.28
C TRP A 142 -7.56 -14.50 -16.96
N LYS A 143 -7.72 -13.82 -18.10
CA LYS A 143 -6.61 -13.12 -18.77
C LYS A 143 -6.12 -11.93 -17.97
N LYS A 144 -7.01 -11.17 -17.32
CA LYS A 144 -6.62 -10.06 -16.43
C LYS A 144 -5.83 -10.53 -15.20
N VAL A 145 -6.15 -11.70 -14.64
CA VAL A 145 -5.40 -12.26 -13.50
C VAL A 145 -4.01 -12.75 -13.94
N ILE A 146 -3.90 -13.34 -15.13
CA ILE A 146 -2.61 -13.80 -15.69
C ILE A 146 -1.72 -12.62 -16.08
N GLN A 147 -2.28 -11.60 -16.74
CA GLN A 147 -1.53 -10.39 -17.13
C GLN A 147 -1.07 -9.59 -15.91
N LYS A 148 -1.93 -9.41 -14.91
CA LYS A 148 -1.60 -8.69 -13.66
C LYS A 148 -0.58 -9.45 -12.81
N ARG A 149 -0.50 -10.78 -12.92
CA ARG A 149 0.62 -11.57 -12.38
C ARG A 149 1.91 -11.32 -13.15
N LYS A 150 1.86 -11.27 -14.49
CA LYS A 150 3.04 -11.06 -15.37
C LYS A 150 3.66 -9.66 -15.21
N ASP A 151 2.84 -8.61 -15.05
CA ASP A 151 3.31 -7.24 -14.86
C ASP A 151 3.75 -6.93 -13.41
N SER A 152 3.18 -7.62 -12.42
CA SER A 152 3.63 -7.54 -11.03
C SER A 152 4.94 -8.32 -10.80
N THR A 153 5.09 -9.49 -11.44
CA THR A 153 6.33 -10.27 -11.35
C THR A 153 7.49 -9.56 -12.03
N SER A 154 7.33 -8.96 -13.22
CA SER A 154 8.44 -8.30 -13.91
C SER A 154 9.07 -7.15 -13.10
N SER A 155 8.25 -6.38 -12.35
CA SER A 155 8.70 -5.31 -11.45
C SER A 155 9.35 -5.84 -10.17
N GLY A 156 8.77 -6.90 -9.57
CA GLY A 156 9.32 -7.53 -8.36
C GLY A 156 10.66 -8.24 -8.63
N TRP A 157 10.77 -8.98 -9.74
CA TRP A 157 11.99 -9.68 -10.13
C TRP A 157 13.12 -8.72 -10.48
N ARG A 158 12.83 -7.58 -11.10
CA ARG A 158 13.85 -6.57 -11.41
C ARG A 158 14.38 -5.92 -10.14
N LYS A 159 13.49 -5.55 -9.20
CA LYS A 159 13.89 -5.05 -7.86
C LYS A 159 14.67 -6.10 -7.06
N LEU A 160 14.27 -7.37 -7.14
CA LEU A 160 14.98 -8.48 -6.48
C LEU A 160 16.35 -8.72 -7.13
N LYS A 161 16.47 -8.63 -8.45
CA LYS A 161 17.74 -8.78 -9.17
C LYS A 161 18.71 -7.64 -8.87
N GLU A 162 18.22 -6.41 -8.85
CA GLU A 162 19.00 -5.24 -8.42
C GLU A 162 19.47 -5.41 -6.97
N ARG A 163 18.60 -5.91 -6.08
CA ARG A 163 18.92 -6.17 -4.67
C ARG A 163 19.97 -7.28 -4.49
N ILE A 164 19.80 -8.42 -5.16
CA ILE A 164 20.77 -9.53 -5.16
C ILE A 164 22.12 -9.06 -5.69
N GLY A 165 22.14 -8.16 -6.67
CA GLY A 165 23.38 -7.58 -7.21
C GLY A 165 24.15 -6.77 -6.17
N ASP A 166 23.47 -5.95 -5.37
CA ASP A 166 24.10 -5.19 -4.29
C ASP A 166 24.59 -6.12 -3.16
N ASP A 167 23.79 -7.13 -2.79
CA ASP A 167 24.18 -8.10 -1.76
C ASP A 167 25.38 -8.96 -2.16
N LEU A 168 25.46 -9.33 -3.44
CA LEU A 168 26.57 -10.10 -3.97
C LEU A 168 27.88 -9.30 -3.90
N LYS A 169 27.85 -7.99 -4.17
CA LYS A 169 29.03 -7.12 -4.03
C LYS A 169 29.51 -7.06 -2.59
N ASP A 170 28.58 -6.88 -1.64
CA ASP A 170 28.92 -6.87 -0.21
C ASP A 170 29.45 -8.24 0.24
N ALA A 171 28.88 -9.34 -0.26
CA ALA A 171 29.35 -10.69 0.02
C ALA A 171 30.78 -10.90 -0.49
N VAL A 172 31.05 -10.56 -1.76
CA VAL A 172 32.39 -10.64 -2.36
C VAL A 172 33.39 -9.79 -1.57
N PHE A 173 33.01 -8.57 -1.19
CA PHE A 173 33.86 -7.71 -0.38
C PHE A 173 34.13 -8.32 1.00
N GLY A 174 33.09 -8.81 1.69
CA GLY A 174 33.22 -9.46 2.99
C GLY A 174 34.09 -10.71 2.97
N PHE A 175 33.88 -11.60 2.00
CA PHE A 175 34.71 -12.80 1.83
C PHE A 175 36.15 -12.44 1.47
N SER A 176 36.38 -11.46 0.59
CA SER A 176 37.74 -11.03 0.24
C SER A 176 38.52 -10.50 1.44
N LEU A 177 37.87 -9.74 2.33
CA LEU A 177 38.46 -9.25 3.55
C LEU A 177 38.80 -10.40 4.52
N CYS A 178 37.88 -11.36 4.68
CA CYS A 178 38.11 -12.53 5.54
C CYS A 178 39.22 -13.44 4.97
N THR A 179 39.34 -13.56 3.65
CA THR A 179 40.44 -14.26 3.00
C THR A 179 41.78 -13.57 3.24
N ALA A 180 41.83 -12.23 3.21
CA ALA A 180 43.05 -11.50 3.56
C ALA A 180 43.46 -11.73 5.03
N ILE A 181 42.49 -11.76 5.95
CA ILE A 181 42.72 -12.10 7.36
C ILE A 181 43.25 -13.53 7.49
N TYR A 182 42.69 -14.48 6.74
CA TYR A 182 43.20 -15.86 6.71
C TYR A 182 44.67 -15.92 6.30
N PHE A 183 45.07 -15.24 5.22
CA PHE A 183 46.46 -15.23 4.78
C PHE A 183 47.42 -14.52 5.75
N HIS A 184 46.92 -13.68 6.65
CA HIS A 184 47.74 -13.02 7.66
C HIS A 184 47.94 -13.88 8.91
N PHE A 185 46.87 -14.48 9.42
CA PHE A 185 46.89 -15.20 10.70
C PHE A 185 47.00 -16.72 10.56
N PHE A 186 46.68 -17.27 9.38
CA PHE A 186 46.59 -18.72 9.11
C PHE A 186 45.71 -19.50 10.11
N ASP A 187 44.73 -18.83 10.71
CA ASP A 187 43.87 -19.40 11.75
C ASP A 187 42.39 -19.37 11.32
N PHE A 188 41.79 -20.57 11.24
CA PHE A 188 40.39 -20.75 10.85
C PHE A 188 39.40 -20.27 11.91
N VAL A 189 39.78 -20.24 13.20
CA VAL A 189 38.97 -19.70 14.30
C VAL A 189 38.84 -18.19 14.14
N ILE A 190 39.95 -17.50 13.87
CA ILE A 190 39.96 -16.04 13.63
C ILE A 190 39.13 -15.68 12.40
N VAL A 191 39.21 -16.49 11.32
CA VAL A 191 38.37 -16.31 10.12
C VAL A 191 36.89 -16.51 10.45
N GLY A 192 36.55 -17.52 11.25
CA GLY A 192 35.18 -17.78 11.67
C GLY A 192 34.56 -16.60 12.42
N TRP A 193 35.30 -16.03 13.38
CA TRP A 193 34.90 -14.82 14.09
C TRP A 193 34.78 -13.60 13.18
N SER A 194 35.75 -13.42 12.28
CA SER A 194 35.76 -12.31 11.33
C SER A 194 34.55 -12.32 10.40
N LEU A 195 34.14 -13.50 9.93
CA LEU A 195 32.93 -13.69 9.11
C LEU A 195 31.64 -13.38 9.88
N ALA A 196 31.56 -13.79 11.15
CA ALA A 196 30.40 -13.48 12.00
C ALA A 196 30.27 -11.97 12.26
N ILE A 197 31.39 -11.31 12.56
CA ILE A 197 31.44 -9.85 12.75
C ILE A 197 31.09 -9.12 11.45
N ALA A 198 31.63 -9.56 10.31
CA ALA A 198 31.30 -9.01 9.01
C ALA A 198 29.80 -9.16 8.69
N GLY A 199 29.20 -10.30 8.99
CA GLY A 199 27.75 -10.53 8.85
C GLY A 199 26.92 -9.53 9.66
N PHE A 200 27.30 -9.27 10.91
CA PHE A 200 26.63 -8.28 11.76
C PHE A 200 26.83 -6.86 11.24
N LEU A 201 28.05 -6.49 10.84
CA LEU A 201 28.37 -5.17 10.32
C LEU A 201 27.63 -4.87 9.01
N PHE A 202 27.59 -5.80 8.06
CA PHE A 202 26.85 -5.58 6.82
C PHE A 202 25.33 -5.52 7.05
N GLY A 203 24.80 -6.36 7.94
CA GLY A 203 23.40 -6.26 8.35
C GLY A 203 23.08 -4.91 9.01
N GLY A 204 23.97 -4.42 9.87
CA GLY A 204 23.85 -3.12 10.53
C GLY A 204 23.99 -1.94 9.56
N ILE A 205 24.93 -2.00 8.61
CA ILE A 205 25.12 -1.00 7.56
C ILE A 205 23.90 -0.91 6.65
N ASP A 206 23.31 -2.04 6.28
CA ASP A 206 22.10 -2.08 5.46
C ASP A 206 20.92 -1.40 6.18
N TRP A 207 20.81 -1.60 7.49
CA TRP A 207 19.79 -0.96 8.32
C TRP A 207 20.05 0.54 8.55
N LEU A 208 21.27 0.91 8.96
CA LEU A 208 21.61 2.27 9.40
C LEU A 208 21.85 3.24 8.25
N LEU A 209 22.62 2.83 7.23
CA LEU A 209 23.05 3.72 6.14
C LEU A 209 22.13 3.62 4.92
N ARG A 210 21.68 2.41 4.59
CA ARG A 210 20.87 2.19 3.37
C ARG A 210 19.36 2.30 3.62
N LYS A 211 18.91 2.38 4.88
CA LYS A 211 17.48 2.41 5.28
C LYS A 211 16.67 1.28 4.63
N ARG A 212 17.32 0.12 4.41
CA ARG A 212 16.71 -1.08 3.82
C ARG A 212 16.55 -2.13 4.91
N ASP A 213 15.55 -3.00 4.77
CA ASP A 213 15.45 -4.17 5.65
C ASP A 213 16.67 -5.06 5.44
N PRO A 214 17.45 -5.38 6.49
CA PRO A 214 18.59 -6.26 6.37
C PRO A 214 18.08 -7.62 5.89
N LEU A 215 18.67 -8.14 4.81
CA LEU A 215 18.32 -9.46 4.34
C LEU A 215 18.85 -10.49 5.33
N LEU A 216 17.92 -11.04 6.10
CA LEU A 216 18.19 -12.07 7.09
C LEU A 216 18.97 -13.24 6.45
N THR A 217 18.70 -13.54 5.18
CA THR A 217 19.45 -14.54 4.39
C THR A 217 20.95 -14.25 4.29
N LYS A 218 21.36 -12.99 4.05
CA LYS A 218 22.78 -12.61 3.94
C LYS A 218 23.48 -12.79 5.29
N VAL A 219 22.86 -12.31 6.37
CA VAL A 219 23.39 -12.47 7.74
C VAL A 219 23.53 -13.95 8.07
N LEU A 220 22.53 -14.78 7.77
CA LEU A 220 22.59 -16.23 7.99
C LEU A 220 23.70 -16.92 7.17
N ILE A 221 23.97 -16.48 5.94
CA ILE A 221 25.08 -17.02 5.14
C ILE A 221 26.43 -16.72 5.80
N PHE A 222 26.65 -15.48 6.23
CA PHE A 222 27.88 -15.09 6.93
C PHE A 222 28.03 -15.80 8.28
N PHE A 223 26.96 -15.92 9.05
CA PHE A 223 26.97 -16.67 10.31
C PHE A 223 27.19 -18.17 10.07
N GLY A 224 26.50 -18.78 9.11
CA GLY A 224 26.64 -20.20 8.81
C GLY A 224 28.04 -20.56 8.32
N THR A 225 28.61 -19.74 7.42
CA THR A 225 29.99 -19.93 6.95
C THR A 225 31.00 -19.64 8.06
N GLY A 226 30.81 -18.59 8.86
CA GLY A 226 31.64 -18.30 10.02
C GLY A 226 31.64 -19.42 11.05
N SER A 227 30.46 -19.97 11.40
CA SER A 227 30.32 -21.12 12.29
C SER A 227 31.00 -22.37 11.74
N TYR A 228 30.92 -22.62 10.43
CA TYR A 228 31.61 -23.74 9.79
C TYR A 228 33.14 -23.61 9.92
N PHE A 229 33.70 -22.44 9.62
CA PHE A 229 35.15 -22.21 9.76
C PHE A 229 35.61 -22.23 11.21
N PHE A 230 34.83 -21.65 12.12
CA PHE A 230 35.09 -21.71 13.55
C PHE A 230 35.12 -23.16 14.06
N TYR A 231 34.11 -23.95 13.72
CA TYR A 231 34.04 -25.36 14.12
C TYR A 231 35.18 -26.18 13.52
N THR A 232 35.49 -25.98 12.24
CA THR A 232 36.57 -26.69 11.57
C THR A 232 37.93 -26.31 12.16
N GLY A 233 38.14 -25.02 12.43
CA GLY A 233 39.33 -24.51 13.11
C GLY A 233 39.49 -25.10 14.50
N TYR A 234 38.43 -25.12 15.30
CA TYR A 234 38.48 -25.61 16.68
C TYR A 234 38.67 -27.14 16.79
N THR A 235 38.20 -27.91 15.79
CA THR A 235 38.20 -29.38 15.86
C THR A 235 39.31 -30.05 15.08
N ARG A 236 39.82 -29.42 14.01
CA ARG A 236 40.81 -30.04 13.11
C ARG A 236 42.18 -29.36 13.14
N PHE A 237 42.28 -28.16 13.71
CA PHE A 237 43.50 -27.37 13.82
C PHE A 237 43.70 -26.92 15.27
#